data_AF-K9WQL2-F1
#
_entry.id   AF-K9WQL2-F1
#
_cell.length_a   1.000
_cell.length_b   1.000
_cell.length_c   1.000
_cell.angle_alpha   90.00
_cell.angle_beta   90.00
_cell.angle_gamma   90.00
#
_symmetry.space_group_name_H-M   'P 1'
#
loop_
_entity.id
_entity.type
_entity.pdbx_description
1 polymer ?
#
loop_
_entity_poly.entity_id
_entity_poly.type
_entity_poly.pdbx_seq_one_letter_code
_entity_poly.pdbx_strand_id
1 'polypeptide(L)'
;MDRLGWAIGISLFGLSVVSVAITLYSRQPQVLPLGARLVVSGQTINLEVATTSEQQTKGLSYRHSLPPDKGMLFPVNPPRPVTVWMKNMFMPLDVVSLYQGRVVTVAPSLPPCQTNTCPLYKSEVVVDRVVELPAGTIKKLKLKQGVQVRILPVIAPAICSQASVFDKSRCWVSFINSIATALGDRTLVAQREGIANTPANLWQAEKLSDER
;
A
#
# COMPACT_ATOMS: atom_id res chain seq x y z
N MET A 1 12.84 -18.79 -57.90
CA MET A 1 11.76 -18.73 -56.89
C MET A 1 12.45 -18.82 -55.54
N ASP A 2 12.82 -17.65 -55.03
CA ASP A 2 14.05 -17.51 -54.25
C ASP A 2 13.71 -17.61 -52.77
N ARG A 3 14.28 -18.61 -52.09
CA ARG A 3 14.04 -18.93 -50.68
C ARG A 3 14.36 -17.77 -49.73
N LEU A 4 15.05 -16.73 -50.20
CA LEU A 4 15.31 -15.48 -49.46
C LEU A 4 14.07 -14.59 -49.28
N GLY A 5 13.13 -14.60 -50.23
CA GLY A 5 11.97 -13.68 -50.21
C GLY A 5 10.97 -14.00 -49.09
N TRP A 6 10.81 -15.28 -48.73
CA TRP A 6 9.86 -15.69 -47.69
C TRP A 6 10.36 -15.39 -46.27
N ALA A 7 11.66 -15.57 -46.01
CA ALA A 7 12.26 -15.31 -44.70
C ALA A 7 12.21 -13.82 -44.30
N ILE A 8 12.36 -12.91 -45.27
CA ILE A 8 12.26 -11.46 -45.04
C ILE A 8 10.80 -11.05 -44.73
N GLY A 9 9.82 -11.63 -45.43
CA GLY A 9 8.39 -11.37 -45.20
C GLY A 9 7.90 -11.83 -43.82
N ILE A 10 8.30 -13.01 -43.34
CA ILE A 10 7.92 -13.50 -42.00
C ILE A 10 8.51 -12.60 -40.90
N SER A 11 9.75 -12.14 -41.08
CA SER A 11 10.45 -11.32 -40.08
C SER A 11 9.81 -9.93 -39.91
N LEU A 12 9.40 -9.28 -41.01
CA LEU A 12 8.70 -7.99 -40.95
C LEU A 12 7.27 -8.09 -40.38
N PHE A 13 6.54 -9.18 -40.68
CA PHE A 13 5.23 -9.41 -40.08
C PHE A 13 5.33 -9.71 -38.57
N GLY A 14 6.30 -10.51 -38.14
CA GLY A 14 6.54 -10.79 -36.72
C GLY A 14 6.84 -9.53 -35.92
N LEU A 15 7.70 -8.65 -36.44
CA LEU A 15 8.03 -7.37 -35.79
C LEU A 15 6.84 -6.41 -35.69
N SER A 16 5.98 -6.38 -36.72
CA SER A 16 4.76 -5.57 -36.73
C SER A 16 3.76 -6.03 -35.67
N VAL A 17 3.49 -7.34 -35.59
CA VAL A 17 2.56 -7.91 -34.60
C VAL A 17 3.06 -7.70 -33.18
N VAL A 18 4.36 -7.88 -32.93
CA VAL A 18 4.97 -7.64 -31.61
C VAL A 18 4.88 -6.15 -31.21
N SER A 19 5.16 -5.23 -32.14
CA SER A 19 5.07 -3.78 -31.87
C SER A 19 3.64 -3.33 -31.54
N VAL A 20 2.65 -3.87 -32.25
CA VAL A 20 1.24 -3.62 -31.96
C VAL A 20 0.86 -4.18 -30.58
N ALA A 21 1.27 -5.41 -30.27
CA ALA A 21 0.99 -6.04 -28.97
C ALA A 21 1.61 -5.25 -27.79
N ILE A 22 2.86 -4.80 -27.90
CA ILE A 22 3.53 -3.97 -26.88
C ILE A 22 2.78 -2.64 -26.68
N THR A 23 2.34 -2.02 -27.76
CA THR A 23 1.60 -0.75 -27.70
C THR A 23 0.27 -0.91 -26.99
N LEU A 24 -0.48 -1.97 -27.29
CA LEU A 24 -1.76 -2.26 -26.63
C LEU A 24 -1.59 -2.59 -25.15
N TYR A 25 -0.54 -3.35 -24.79
CA TYR A 25 -0.22 -3.67 -23.41
C TYR A 25 0.11 -2.41 -22.59
N SER A 26 0.90 -1.49 -23.17
CA SER A 26 1.29 -0.24 -22.51
C SER A 26 0.10 0.69 -22.22
N ARG A 27 -0.99 0.57 -22.99
CA ARG A 27 -2.23 1.34 -22.83
C ARG A 27 -3.24 0.72 -21.87
N GLN A 28 -2.95 -0.43 -21.27
CA GLN A 28 -3.84 -1.02 -20.28
C GLN A 28 -3.81 -0.20 -18.98
N PRO A 29 -4.96 0.08 -18.34
CA PRO A 29 -4.97 0.68 -17.02
C PRO A 29 -4.26 -0.22 -16.02
N GLN A 30 -3.43 0.34 -15.14
CA GLN A 30 -2.94 -0.43 -14.00
C GLN A 30 -4.03 -0.54 -12.94
N VAL A 31 -4.01 -1.60 -12.14
CA VAL A 31 -4.81 -1.77 -10.91
C VAL A 31 -3.88 -2.30 -9.83
N LEU A 32 -3.74 -1.57 -8.74
CA LEU A 32 -2.87 -1.92 -7.62
C LEU A 32 -3.71 -2.35 -6.42
N PRO A 33 -3.14 -3.13 -5.49
CA PRO A 33 -3.82 -3.45 -4.24
C PRO A 33 -4.04 -2.20 -3.39
N LEU A 34 -5.14 -2.20 -2.63
CA LEU A 34 -5.38 -1.19 -1.60
C LEU A 34 -4.36 -1.36 -0.47
N GLY A 35 -3.47 -0.38 -0.33
CA GLY A 35 -2.37 -0.43 0.64
C GLY A 35 -2.44 0.67 1.71
N ALA A 36 -3.31 1.66 1.54
CA ALA A 36 -3.46 2.75 2.50
C ALA A 36 -4.90 3.27 2.60
N ARG A 37 -5.19 4.05 3.64
CA ARG A 37 -6.44 4.77 3.86
C ARG A 37 -6.15 6.22 4.21
N LEU A 38 -6.73 7.15 3.46
CA LEU A 38 -6.79 8.56 3.83
C LEU A 38 -7.97 8.75 4.78
N VAL A 39 -7.67 9.24 5.99
CA VAL A 39 -8.67 9.59 6.99
C VAL A 39 -8.64 11.10 7.22
N VAL A 40 -9.79 11.74 7.01
CA VAL A 40 -9.98 13.18 7.25
C VAL A 40 -11.39 13.41 7.78
N SER A 41 -11.51 14.09 8.92
CA SER A 41 -12.80 14.46 9.51
C SER A 41 -13.78 13.28 9.64
N GLY A 42 -13.29 12.10 10.03
CA GLY A 42 -14.08 10.87 10.17
C GLY A 42 -14.43 10.14 8.86
N GLN A 43 -14.15 10.74 7.70
CA GLN A 43 -14.33 10.10 6.40
C GLN A 43 -13.06 9.33 6.01
N THR A 44 -13.25 8.20 5.32
CA THR A 44 -12.16 7.33 4.89
C THR A 44 -12.22 7.12 3.38
N ILE A 45 -11.08 7.26 2.70
CA ILE A 45 -10.89 6.91 1.29
C ILE A 45 -9.83 5.80 1.22
N ASN A 46 -10.14 4.72 0.50
CA ASN A 46 -9.23 3.61 0.28
C ASN A 46 -8.22 3.98 -0.84
N LEU A 47 -6.94 3.73 -0.62
CA LEU A 47 -5.88 4.15 -1.52
C LEU A 47 -5.10 2.96 -2.04
N GLU A 48 -5.04 2.88 -3.36
CA GLU A 48 -3.99 2.17 -4.07
C GLU A 48 -2.65 2.86 -3.82
N VAL A 49 -1.53 2.11 -3.78
CA VAL A 49 -0.22 2.70 -3.47
C VAL A 49 0.77 2.45 -4.59
N ALA A 50 1.18 3.51 -5.28
CA ALA A 50 2.15 3.48 -6.36
C ALA A 50 3.56 3.73 -5.82
N THR A 51 4.33 2.67 -5.56
CA THR A 51 5.66 2.76 -4.93
C THR A 51 6.80 2.80 -5.95
N THR A 52 6.62 2.18 -7.12
CA THR A 52 7.68 2.16 -8.15
C THR A 52 7.57 3.36 -9.09
N SER A 53 8.69 3.75 -9.71
CA SER A 53 8.70 4.84 -10.70
C SER A 53 7.72 4.59 -11.86
N GLU A 54 7.62 3.35 -12.32
CA GLU A 54 6.67 2.96 -13.36
C GLU A 54 5.22 3.13 -12.91
N GLN A 55 4.88 2.67 -11.71
CA GLN A 55 3.53 2.82 -11.13
C GLN A 55 3.17 4.29 -10.94
N GLN A 56 4.11 5.12 -10.47
CA GLN A 56 3.88 6.55 -10.27
C GLN A 56 3.72 7.29 -11.60
N THR A 57 4.54 6.95 -12.60
CA THR A 57 4.45 7.55 -13.94
C THR A 57 3.14 7.17 -14.63
N LYS A 58 2.70 5.92 -14.47
CA LYS A 58 1.45 5.42 -15.04
C LYS A 58 0.22 5.98 -14.30
N GLY A 59 0.27 6.09 -12.98
CA GLY A 59 -0.79 6.66 -12.16
C GLY A 59 -2.17 6.07 -12.48
N LEU A 60 -3.17 6.94 -12.61
CA LEU A 60 -4.54 6.55 -13.01
C LEU A 60 -4.77 6.59 -14.54
N SER A 61 -3.71 6.70 -15.34
CA SER A 61 -3.80 6.72 -16.81
C SER A 61 -4.60 5.53 -17.34
N TYR A 62 -5.32 5.78 -18.43
CA TYR A 62 -6.15 4.82 -19.13
C TYR A 62 -7.38 4.31 -18.37
N ARG A 63 -7.64 4.77 -17.14
CA ARG A 63 -8.90 4.46 -16.43
C ARG A 63 -10.02 5.38 -16.89
N HIS A 64 -11.17 4.79 -17.18
CA HIS A 64 -12.40 5.52 -17.51
C HIS A 64 -13.18 5.98 -16.28
N SER A 65 -12.97 5.32 -15.13
CA SER A 65 -13.65 5.66 -13.88
C SER A 65 -12.79 5.29 -12.66
N LEU A 66 -13.09 5.96 -11.55
CA LEU A 66 -12.55 5.67 -10.22
C LEU A 66 -13.69 5.77 -9.20
N PRO A 67 -13.95 4.74 -8.39
CA PRO A 67 -14.99 4.79 -7.37
C PRO A 67 -14.81 5.96 -6.40
N PRO A 68 -15.90 6.57 -5.90
CA PRO A 68 -15.86 7.76 -5.06
C PRO A 68 -15.21 7.55 -3.68
N ASP A 69 -15.06 6.30 -3.26
CA ASP A 69 -14.40 5.88 -2.02
C ASP A 69 -12.96 5.41 -2.24
N LYS A 70 -12.41 5.61 -3.45
CA LYS A 70 -11.06 5.19 -3.83
C LYS A 70 -10.20 6.36 -4.31
N GLY A 71 -8.88 6.16 -4.21
CA GLY A 71 -7.86 7.06 -4.71
C GLY A 71 -6.54 6.33 -4.93
N MET A 72 -5.51 7.08 -5.31
CA MET A 72 -4.15 6.58 -5.43
C MET A 72 -3.18 7.45 -4.62
N LEU A 73 -2.31 6.79 -3.86
CA LEU A 73 -1.24 7.38 -3.07
C LEU A 73 0.09 7.21 -3.79
N PHE A 74 0.84 8.30 -3.87
CA PHE A 74 2.19 8.36 -4.44
C PHE A 74 3.14 8.78 -3.32
N PRO A 75 3.90 7.84 -2.71
CA PRO A 75 4.95 8.17 -1.76
C PRO A 75 6.13 8.86 -2.45
N VAL A 76 6.68 9.88 -1.82
CA VAL A 76 7.81 10.67 -2.32
C VAL A 76 8.94 10.61 -1.31
N ASN A 77 9.95 9.78 -1.61
CA ASN A 77 11.12 9.59 -0.75
C ASN A 77 12.41 9.66 -1.59
N PRO A 78 13.34 10.59 -1.31
CA PRO A 78 13.24 11.65 -0.29
C PRO A 78 12.15 12.67 -0.62
N PRO A 79 11.57 13.37 0.38
CA PRO A 79 10.61 14.45 0.14
C PRO A 79 11.19 15.51 -0.78
N ARG A 80 10.42 15.92 -1.80
CA ARG A 80 10.86 16.88 -2.82
C ARG A 80 9.66 17.55 -3.49
N PRO A 81 9.84 18.67 -4.20
CA PRO A 81 8.85 19.17 -5.15
C PRO A 81 8.54 18.10 -6.19
N VAL A 82 7.27 18.00 -6.59
CA VAL A 82 6.80 17.05 -7.59
C VAL A 82 6.04 17.76 -8.69
N THR A 83 6.01 17.14 -9.86
CA THR A 83 5.22 17.59 -10.99
C THR A 83 4.22 16.51 -11.34
N VAL A 84 2.94 16.88 -11.37
CA VAL A 84 1.83 16.01 -11.78
C VAL A 84 1.41 16.40 -13.19
N TRP A 85 0.94 15.43 -13.96
CA TRP A 85 0.40 15.61 -15.30
C TRP A 85 -0.85 14.77 -15.48
N MET A 86 -1.66 15.10 -16.50
CA MET A 86 -2.93 14.42 -16.77
C MET A 86 -2.88 13.59 -18.07
N LYS A 87 -1.68 13.20 -18.50
CA LYS A 87 -1.45 12.50 -19.78
C LYS A 87 -2.17 11.16 -19.79
N ASN A 88 -2.91 10.88 -20.87
CA ASN A 88 -3.72 9.68 -21.05
C ASN A 88 -4.81 9.46 -19.98
N MET A 89 -5.24 10.52 -19.30
CA MET A 89 -6.36 10.46 -18.37
C MET A 89 -7.69 10.58 -19.13
N PHE A 90 -8.74 9.89 -18.68
CA PHE A 90 -10.10 9.99 -19.25
C PHE A 90 -11.11 10.66 -18.31
N MET A 91 -10.74 10.92 -17.05
CA MET A 91 -11.59 11.54 -16.04
C MET A 91 -10.84 12.66 -15.31
N PRO A 92 -11.52 13.73 -14.88
CA PRO A 92 -10.89 14.78 -14.10
C PRO A 92 -10.51 14.27 -12.72
N LEU A 93 -9.42 14.79 -12.16
CA LEU A 93 -8.91 14.39 -10.85
C LEU A 93 -8.69 15.58 -9.93
N ASP A 94 -8.89 15.33 -8.65
CA ASP A 94 -8.44 16.18 -7.56
C ASP A 94 -7.07 15.69 -7.09
N VAL A 95 -6.08 16.58 -7.04
CA VAL A 95 -4.72 16.26 -6.56
C VAL A 95 -4.46 16.96 -5.25
N VAL A 96 -4.01 16.20 -4.25
CA VAL A 96 -3.73 16.70 -2.89
C VAL A 96 -2.30 16.34 -2.53
N SER A 97 -1.45 17.35 -2.34
CA SER A 97 -0.08 17.12 -1.90
C SER A 97 0.04 17.29 -0.39
N LEU A 98 0.79 16.38 0.22
CA LEU A 98 0.96 16.30 1.66
C LEU A 98 2.43 16.42 2.04
N TYR A 99 2.66 16.95 3.24
CA TYR A 99 3.94 16.88 3.92
C TYR A 99 3.68 16.60 5.40
N GLN A 100 4.26 15.52 5.94
CA GLN A 100 4.14 15.13 7.35
C GLN A 100 2.68 15.08 7.86
N GLY A 101 1.76 14.57 7.03
CA GLY A 101 0.34 14.45 7.39
C GLY A 101 -0.46 15.76 7.33
N ARG A 102 0.11 16.83 6.77
CA ARG A 102 -0.60 18.10 6.52
C ARG A 102 -0.75 18.33 5.02
N VAL A 103 -1.91 18.82 4.60
CA VAL A 103 -2.15 19.29 3.23
C VAL A 103 -1.35 20.56 2.99
N VAL A 104 -0.47 20.53 1.99
CA VAL A 104 0.37 21.69 1.63
C VAL A 104 -0.11 22.38 0.35
N THR A 105 -0.60 21.62 -0.62
CA THR A 105 -1.21 22.16 -1.84
C THR A 105 -2.38 21.29 -2.27
N VAL A 106 -3.34 21.91 -2.95
CA VAL A 106 -4.47 21.23 -3.58
C VAL A 106 -4.62 21.74 -5.00
N ALA A 107 -4.90 20.85 -5.95
CA ALA A 107 -5.21 21.19 -7.33
C ALA A 107 -6.54 20.51 -7.70
N PRO A 108 -7.67 21.25 -7.60
CA PRO A 108 -8.99 20.68 -7.84
C PRO A 108 -9.28 20.54 -9.33
N SER A 109 -10.01 19.49 -9.69
CA SER A 109 -10.59 19.27 -11.02
C SER A 109 -9.59 19.46 -12.18
N LEU A 110 -8.40 18.88 -12.07
CA LEU A 110 -7.45 18.84 -13.17
C LEU A 110 -8.11 18.15 -14.39
N PRO A 111 -8.08 18.74 -15.59
CA PRO A 111 -8.77 18.20 -16.75
C PRO A 111 -8.01 17.01 -17.36
N PRO A 112 -8.73 16.05 -17.99
CA PRO A 112 -8.13 15.01 -18.80
C PRO A 112 -7.23 15.58 -19.92
N CYS A 113 -6.15 14.88 -20.27
CA CYS A 113 -5.30 15.25 -21.40
C CYS A 113 -4.94 14.03 -22.26
N GLN A 114 -5.28 14.05 -23.55
CA GLN A 114 -5.01 12.97 -24.51
C GLN A 114 -4.00 13.33 -25.59
N THR A 115 -3.45 14.55 -25.53
CA THR A 115 -2.46 15.03 -26.49
C THR A 115 -1.05 14.62 -26.05
N ASN A 116 -0.07 14.80 -26.94
CA ASN A 116 1.33 14.59 -26.60
C ASN A 116 1.89 15.69 -25.67
N THR A 117 1.25 16.86 -25.65
CA THR A 117 1.65 18.03 -24.88
C THR A 117 0.58 18.34 -23.84
N CYS A 118 0.83 17.92 -22.60
CA CYS A 118 -0.07 18.15 -21.47
C CYS A 118 0.50 19.21 -20.52
N PRO A 119 -0.36 20.00 -19.86
CA PRO A 119 0.08 20.89 -18.78
C PRO A 119 0.78 20.12 -17.66
N LEU A 120 1.77 20.78 -17.07
CA LEU A 120 2.52 20.29 -15.93
C LEU A 120 2.13 21.09 -14.68
N TYR A 121 1.72 20.38 -13.63
CA TYR A 121 1.27 20.95 -12.37
C TYR A 121 2.35 20.71 -11.32
N LYS A 122 3.20 21.71 -11.11
CA LYS A 122 4.33 21.63 -10.17
C LYS A 122 3.88 22.04 -8.76
N SER A 123 4.31 21.28 -7.76
CA SER A 123 4.29 21.72 -6.37
C SER A 123 5.44 22.68 -6.14
N GLU A 124 5.15 23.91 -5.71
CA GLU A 124 6.18 24.90 -5.34
C GLU A 124 6.88 24.57 -4.00
N VAL A 125 6.30 23.67 -3.23
CA VAL A 125 6.79 23.24 -1.92
C VAL A 125 7.20 21.78 -1.91
N VAL A 126 8.04 21.42 -0.95
CA VAL A 126 8.44 20.04 -0.67
C VAL A 126 7.23 19.23 -0.21
N VAL A 127 7.07 18.02 -0.77
CA VAL A 127 6.00 17.09 -0.42
C VAL A 127 6.60 15.72 -0.10
N ASP A 128 5.97 14.96 0.79
CA ASP A 128 6.34 13.57 1.09
C ASP A 128 5.36 12.56 0.48
N ARG A 129 4.17 13.01 0.07
CA ARG A 129 3.09 12.19 -0.49
C ARG A 129 2.22 13.04 -1.42
N VAL A 130 1.69 12.42 -2.47
CA VAL A 130 0.60 12.96 -3.29
C VAL A 130 -0.57 11.98 -3.26
N VAL A 131 -1.79 12.49 -3.21
CA VAL A 131 -3.03 11.70 -3.30
C VAL A 131 -3.85 12.19 -4.48
N GLU A 132 -4.15 11.29 -5.42
CA GLU A 132 -5.10 11.52 -6.51
C GLU A 132 -6.47 10.94 -6.15
N LEU A 133 -7.51 11.74 -6.36
CA LEU A 133 -8.89 11.46 -6.00
C LEU A 133 -9.83 11.79 -7.19
N PRO A 134 -11.04 11.21 -7.24
CA PRO A 134 -12.06 11.66 -8.18
C PRO A 134 -12.34 13.16 -8.00
N ALA A 135 -12.53 13.90 -9.10
CA ALA A 135 -12.82 15.32 -9.03
C ALA A 135 -14.02 15.65 -8.14
N GLY A 136 -13.93 16.73 -7.38
CA GLY A 136 -14.94 17.17 -6.41
C GLY A 136 -14.78 16.57 -5.00
N THR A 137 -13.87 15.61 -4.81
CA THR A 137 -13.56 15.03 -3.50
C THR A 137 -12.94 16.04 -2.55
N ILE A 138 -12.09 16.96 -3.03
CA ILE A 138 -11.52 18.07 -2.24
C ILE A 138 -12.64 18.91 -1.63
N LYS A 139 -13.65 19.28 -2.43
CA LYS A 139 -14.81 20.05 -1.97
C LYS A 139 -15.63 19.27 -0.96
N LYS A 140 -15.90 17.98 -1.23
CA LYS A 140 -16.66 17.08 -0.34
C LYS A 140 -15.99 16.89 1.02
N LEU A 141 -14.68 16.70 1.03
CA LEU A 141 -13.87 16.47 2.24
C LEU A 141 -13.36 17.76 2.89
N LYS A 142 -13.67 18.93 2.31
CA LYS A 142 -13.20 20.26 2.75
C LYS A 142 -11.67 20.31 2.89
N LEU A 143 -10.95 19.63 2.00
CA LEU A 143 -9.49 19.63 1.97
C LEU A 143 -9.01 21.00 1.50
N LYS A 144 -8.11 21.59 2.27
CA LYS A 144 -7.44 22.86 1.96
C LYS A 144 -6.08 22.87 2.62
N GLN A 145 -5.21 23.76 2.17
CA GLN A 145 -3.90 23.95 2.80
C GLN A 145 -4.03 24.12 4.32
N GLY A 146 -3.16 23.43 5.06
CA GLY A 146 -3.14 23.43 6.52
C GLY A 146 -3.98 22.33 7.19
N VAL A 147 -4.92 21.70 6.48
CA VAL A 147 -5.72 20.59 7.02
C VAL A 147 -4.83 19.41 7.39
N GLN A 148 -5.06 18.83 8.57
CA GLN A 148 -4.42 17.59 8.97
C GLN A 148 -5.19 16.38 8.44
N VAL A 149 -4.43 15.40 7.96
CA VAL A 149 -4.94 14.14 7.45
C VAL A 149 -4.09 13.00 7.99
N ARG A 150 -4.68 11.80 8.07
CA ARG A 150 -3.94 10.59 8.44
C ARG A 150 -3.92 9.62 7.27
N ILE A 151 -2.73 9.16 6.91
CA ILE A 151 -2.56 8.03 5.99
C ILE A 151 -2.26 6.80 6.86
N LEU A 152 -3.19 5.87 6.90
CA LEU A 152 -3.06 4.63 7.66
C LEU A 152 -2.74 3.48 6.69
N PRO A 153 -1.75 2.61 6.96
CA PRO A 153 -1.54 1.44 6.14
C PRO A 153 -2.75 0.50 6.24
N VAL A 154 -3.17 -0.06 5.11
CA VAL A 154 -4.04 -1.22 5.12
C VAL A 154 -3.13 -2.42 5.32
N ILE A 155 -3.01 -2.84 6.58
CA ILE A 155 -2.44 -4.14 6.87
C ILE A 155 -3.47 -5.14 6.34
N ALA A 156 -3.26 -5.65 5.13
CA ALA A 156 -3.88 -6.91 4.77
C ALA A 156 -3.49 -7.87 5.89
N PRO A 157 -4.45 -8.49 6.63
CA PRO A 157 -4.07 -9.48 7.61
C PRO A 157 -3.17 -10.45 6.85
N ALA A 158 -1.91 -10.59 7.30
CA ALA A 158 -1.02 -11.62 6.77
C ALA A 158 -1.87 -12.88 6.75
N ILE A 159 -2.05 -13.46 5.56
CA ILE A 159 -2.93 -14.59 5.34
C ILE A 159 -2.39 -15.74 6.20
N CYS A 160 -2.81 -15.82 7.46
CA CYS A 160 -2.78 -17.02 8.28
C CYS A 160 -3.86 -18.01 7.78
N SER A 161 -4.11 -18.06 6.47
CA SER A 161 -5.04 -18.97 5.82
C SER A 161 -4.34 -19.97 4.90
N GLN A 162 -3.01 -19.98 4.86
CA GLN A 162 -2.22 -21.08 4.30
C GLN A 162 -1.32 -21.78 5.34
N ALA A 163 -1.42 -21.44 6.62
CA ALA A 163 -0.98 -22.36 7.65
C ALA A 163 -2.01 -23.50 7.67
N SER A 164 -1.59 -24.67 7.19
CA SER A 164 -2.31 -25.92 7.37
C SER A 164 -2.83 -26.03 8.81
N VAL A 165 -3.99 -26.64 8.97
CA VAL A 165 -4.78 -26.88 10.20
C VAL A 165 -3.99 -27.47 11.40
N PHE A 166 -2.69 -27.72 11.25
CA PHE A 166 -1.77 -28.31 12.22
C PHE A 166 -0.67 -27.36 12.73
N ASP A 167 -0.97 -26.10 13.04
CA ASP A 167 -0.12 -25.38 14.02
C ASP A 167 -0.82 -24.21 14.74
N LYS A 168 -1.72 -24.55 15.66
CA LYS A 168 -2.30 -23.57 16.60
C LYS A 168 -1.35 -23.18 17.74
N SER A 169 -0.14 -23.74 17.81
CA SER A 169 0.82 -23.51 18.90
C SER A 169 1.97 -22.56 18.56
N ARG A 170 2.35 -22.41 17.28
CA ARG A 170 3.51 -21.58 16.89
C ARG A 170 3.20 -20.09 16.65
N CYS A 171 1.94 -19.68 16.58
CA CYS A 171 1.61 -18.25 16.47
C CYS A 171 1.75 -17.47 17.80
N TRP A 172 1.63 -18.13 18.95
CA TRP A 172 1.75 -17.46 20.25
C TRP A 172 3.22 -17.17 20.62
N VAL A 173 4.13 -18.08 20.25
CA VAL A 173 5.56 -17.99 20.60
C VAL A 173 6.29 -16.88 19.83
N SER A 174 5.96 -16.65 18.55
CA SER A 174 6.52 -15.54 17.78
C SER A 174 6.02 -14.17 18.23
N PHE A 175 4.78 -14.07 18.74
CA PHE A 175 4.23 -12.82 19.26
C PHE A 175 4.96 -12.36 20.54
N ILE A 176 5.26 -13.29 21.46
CA ILE A 176 5.96 -12.97 22.72
C ILE A 176 7.43 -12.63 22.48
N ASN A 177 8.12 -13.37 21.60
CA ASN A 177 9.53 -13.06 21.31
C ASN A 177 9.72 -11.70 20.62
N SER A 178 8.72 -11.24 19.86
CA SER A 178 8.75 -9.90 19.26
C SER A 178 8.55 -8.78 20.30
N ILE A 179 7.77 -9.03 21.36
CA ILE A 179 7.60 -8.09 22.48
C ILE A 179 8.85 -8.07 23.37
N ALA A 180 9.42 -9.23 23.69
CA ALA A 180 10.66 -9.32 24.50
C ALA A 180 11.85 -8.64 23.81
N THR A 181 11.96 -8.74 22.48
CA THR A 181 13.00 -8.06 21.70
C THR A 181 12.78 -6.55 21.61
N ALA A 182 11.53 -6.09 21.61
CA ALA A 182 11.18 -4.66 21.62
C ALA A 182 11.33 -3.99 23.01
N LEU A 183 11.29 -4.77 24.10
CA LEU A 183 11.41 -4.28 25.47
C LEU A 183 12.80 -4.49 26.09
N GLY A 184 13.72 -5.18 25.41
CA GLY A 184 15.10 -5.33 25.88
C GLY A 184 15.26 -6.08 27.20
N ASP A 185 14.26 -6.87 27.61
CA ASP A 185 14.26 -7.57 28.90
C ASP A 185 14.69 -9.03 28.73
N ARG A 186 15.92 -9.35 29.17
CA ARG A 186 16.53 -10.69 29.06
C ARG A 186 16.23 -11.60 30.25
N THR A 187 15.23 -11.32 31.08
CA THR A 187 15.04 -12.08 32.33
C THR A 187 14.11 -13.30 32.24
N LEU A 188 13.46 -13.58 31.11
CA LEU A 188 12.46 -14.67 31.01
C LEU A 188 12.89 -15.91 30.19
N VAL A 189 14.20 -16.13 29.98
CA VAL A 189 14.70 -17.30 29.21
C VAL A 189 15.33 -18.40 30.09
N ALA A 190 15.32 -18.30 31.42
CA ALA A 190 15.95 -19.29 32.28
C ALA A 190 15.02 -19.86 33.35
N GLN A 191 14.06 -20.71 32.97
CA GLN A 191 13.56 -21.77 33.86
C GLN A 191 12.68 -22.78 33.12
N ARG A 192 13.31 -23.67 32.35
CA ARG A 192 12.73 -24.99 32.08
C ARG A 192 13.79 -25.93 31.53
N GLU A 193 14.48 -26.62 32.43
CA GLU A 193 14.97 -28.00 32.27
C GLU A 193 15.57 -28.44 33.61
N GLY A 194 15.01 -29.51 34.20
CA GLY A 194 15.51 -30.08 35.46
C GLY A 194 14.46 -30.53 36.46
N ILE A 195 13.43 -31.28 36.03
CA ILE A 195 12.69 -32.18 36.93
C ILE A 195 13.15 -33.61 36.60
N ALA A 196 14.17 -34.06 37.32
CA ALA A 196 14.45 -35.46 37.56
C ALA A 196 14.97 -35.56 38.99
N ASN A 197 14.08 -35.97 39.90
CA ASN A 197 14.32 -36.75 41.13
C ASN A 197 13.24 -36.45 42.17
N THR A 198 12.39 -37.45 42.39
CA THR A 198 11.45 -37.59 43.50
C THR A 198 12.23 -37.89 44.79
N PRO A 199 11.78 -37.41 45.96
CA PRO A 199 10.96 -38.24 46.85
C PRO A 199 9.66 -37.49 47.20
N ALA A 200 8.49 -38.09 47.03
CA ALA A 200 7.89 -39.03 47.96
C ALA A 200 7.74 -38.42 49.36
N ASN A 201 6.47 -38.13 49.69
CA ASN A 201 5.92 -37.91 51.04
C ASN A 201 6.21 -36.52 51.61
N LEU A 202 5.18 -35.65 51.71
CA LEU A 202 5.04 -34.61 52.76
C LEU A 202 3.75 -33.76 52.63
N TRP A 203 2.61 -34.37 52.27
CA TRP A 203 1.29 -33.73 52.46
C TRP A 203 0.25 -34.77 52.88
N GLN A 204 0.41 -35.27 54.10
CA GLN A 204 -0.65 -35.91 54.88
C GLN A 204 -0.49 -35.43 56.32
N ALA A 205 -1.63 -35.03 56.90
CA ALA A 205 -1.83 -34.58 58.29
C ALA A 205 -1.71 -33.08 58.55
N GLU A 206 -2.70 -32.32 58.08
CA GLU A 206 -3.22 -31.19 58.87
C GLU A 206 -4.75 -31.22 58.83
N LYS A 207 -5.31 -32.18 59.55
CA LYS A 207 -6.73 -32.24 59.90
C LYS A 207 -6.97 -33.31 60.98
N LEU A 208 -6.63 -33.01 62.24
CA LEU A 208 -7.27 -33.65 63.38
C LEU A 208 -7.34 -32.71 64.59
N SER A 209 -8.57 -32.57 65.10
CA SER A 209 -9.01 -32.30 66.49
C SER A 209 -8.63 -30.96 67.12
N ASP A 210 -9.54 -30.07 67.53
CA ASP A 210 -10.82 -30.28 68.25
C ASP A 210 -10.67 -31.19 69.47
N GLU A 211 -10.07 -30.66 70.53
CA GLU A 211 -10.41 -30.86 71.95
C GLU A 211 -9.31 -30.22 72.83
N ARG A 212 -9.63 -29.07 73.44
CA ARG A 212 -9.41 -28.70 74.86
C ARG A 212 -9.24 -27.19 75.04
#